data_AF-A0A963H6Z9-F1
#
_entry.id   AF-A0A963H6Z9-F1
#
_cell.length_a   1.000
_cell.length_b   1.000
_cell.length_c   1.000
_cell.angle_alpha   90.00
_cell.angle_beta   90.00
_cell.angle_gamma   90.00
#
_symmetry.space_group_name_H-M   'P 1'
#
loop_
_entity.id
_entity.type
_entity.pdbx_description
1 polymer ?
#
loop_
_entity_poly.entity_id
_entity_poly.type
_entity_poly.pdbx_seq_one_letter_code
_entity_poly.pdbx_strand_id
1 'polypeptide(L)'
;PRLSAEMLLSHVFACQRMHLYTQADRPASPAERDQLRDLVARALKHEPVQYLVNEAWFFSLQLKSDRRALIPRPSTETIVETILQHARTRHADTPLRIADICTGSGCIAISLARNLPTAQLIATDISPDALALARENAERHAVADRIEFHKGDLLAPLAAHHTTYDYIASNPPYIPDHEWDAVEPNVKDYEPTIAL
;
A
#
# COMPACT_ATOMS: atom_id res chain seq x y z
N PRO A 1 17.07 -10.08 1.51
CA PRO A 1 18.39 -10.01 0.82
C PRO A 1 18.32 -10.02 -0.72
N ARG A 2 17.74 -11.06 -1.37
CA ARG A 2 17.67 -11.14 -2.85
C ARG A 2 16.60 -10.24 -3.47
N LEU A 3 15.36 -10.31 -2.99
CA LEU A 3 14.24 -9.49 -3.49
C LEU A 3 14.59 -7.98 -3.46
N SER A 4 15.13 -7.52 -2.33
CA SER A 4 15.61 -6.15 -2.13
C SER A 4 16.61 -5.72 -3.19
N ALA A 5 17.63 -6.55 -3.47
CA ALA A 5 18.64 -6.25 -4.48
C ALA A 5 18.04 -6.17 -5.89
N GLU A 6 17.12 -7.09 -6.22
CA GLU A 6 16.42 -7.08 -7.51
C GLU A 6 15.52 -5.84 -7.67
N MET A 7 14.87 -5.38 -6.61
CA MET A 7 14.08 -4.14 -6.63
C MET A 7 14.98 -2.93 -6.91
N LEU A 8 16.10 -2.80 -6.18
CA LEU A 8 17.04 -1.70 -6.39
C LEU A 8 17.65 -1.71 -7.81
N LEU A 9 18.07 -2.88 -8.29
CA LEU A 9 18.64 -3.02 -9.64
C LEU A 9 17.61 -2.70 -10.73
N SER A 10 16.39 -3.23 -10.59
CA SER A 10 15.31 -2.97 -11.55
C SER A 10 14.95 -1.48 -11.60
N HIS A 11 14.95 -0.82 -10.44
CA HIS A 11 14.73 0.62 -10.34
C HIS A 11 15.84 1.42 -11.04
N VAL A 12 17.11 1.10 -10.77
CA VAL A 12 18.27 1.77 -11.38
C VAL A 12 18.30 1.58 -12.90
N PHE A 13 17.98 0.38 -13.38
CA PHE A 13 17.96 0.06 -14.80
C PHE A 13 16.65 0.43 -15.51
N ALA A 14 15.67 0.97 -14.79
CA ALA A 14 14.33 1.26 -15.28
C ALA A 14 13.72 0.09 -16.07
N CYS A 15 13.83 -1.13 -15.54
CA CYS A 15 13.40 -2.36 -16.21
C CYS A 15 12.55 -3.25 -15.30
N GLN A 16 11.83 -4.20 -15.91
CA GLN A 16 11.17 -5.25 -15.14
C GLN A 16 12.19 -6.24 -14.59
N ARG A 17 11.92 -6.81 -13.39
CA ARG A 17 12.80 -7.79 -12.73
C ARG A 17 13.20 -8.97 -13.61
N MET A 18 12.32 -9.43 -14.52
CA MET A 18 12.64 -10.51 -15.44
C MET A 18 13.80 -10.18 -16.39
N HIS A 19 13.98 -8.90 -16.75
CA HIS A 19 15.06 -8.46 -17.62
C HIS A 19 16.44 -8.54 -16.95
N LEU A 20 16.51 -8.54 -15.62
CA LEU A 20 17.77 -8.77 -14.91
C LEU A 20 18.37 -10.15 -15.21
N TYR A 21 17.52 -11.13 -15.54
CA TYR A 21 17.95 -12.49 -15.85
C TYR A 21 18.24 -12.67 -17.33
N THR A 22 17.45 -12.06 -18.21
CA THR A 22 17.64 -12.19 -19.67
C THR A 22 18.77 -11.31 -20.19
N GLN A 23 19.24 -10.33 -19.41
CA GLN A 23 20.31 -9.40 -19.77
C GLN A 23 21.43 -9.38 -18.73
N ALA A 24 21.74 -10.53 -18.12
CA ALA A 24 22.74 -10.64 -17.05
C ALA A 24 24.13 -10.10 -17.43
N ASP A 25 24.49 -10.18 -18.72
CA ASP A 25 25.78 -9.73 -19.24
C ASP A 25 25.82 -8.23 -19.60
N ARG A 26 24.71 -7.49 -19.43
CA ARG A 26 24.66 -6.04 -19.70
C ARG A 26 25.57 -5.31 -18.70
N PRO A 27 26.61 -4.59 -19.15
CA PRO A 27 27.42 -3.80 -18.24
C PRO A 27 26.66 -2.58 -17.72
N ALA A 28 26.74 -2.32 -16.41
CA ALA A 28 26.20 -1.12 -15.79
C ALA A 28 27.08 0.10 -16.10
N SER A 29 26.46 1.20 -16.51
CA SER A 29 27.13 2.49 -16.69
C SER A 29 27.69 3.02 -15.35
N PRO A 30 28.64 3.97 -15.37
CA PRO A 30 29.11 4.63 -14.14
C PRO A 30 27.97 5.26 -13.33
N ALA A 31 27.03 5.93 -14.00
CA ALA A 31 25.89 6.58 -13.35
C ALA A 31 24.96 5.57 -12.64
N GLU A 32 24.63 4.45 -13.30
CA GLU A 32 23.83 3.38 -12.68
C GLU A 32 24.55 2.77 -11.47
N ARG A 33 25.86 2.59 -11.54
CA ARG A 33 26.66 2.09 -10.39
C ARG A 33 26.66 3.06 -9.23
N ASP A 34 26.74 4.37 -9.49
CA ASP A 34 26.72 5.39 -8.45
C ASP A 34 25.33 5.52 -7.81
N GLN A 35 24.25 5.49 -8.62
CA GLN A 35 22.88 5.49 -8.12
C GLN A 35 22.60 4.25 -7.26
N LEU A 36 23.00 3.06 -7.71
CA LEU A 36 22.84 1.84 -6.92
C LEU A 36 23.59 1.92 -5.58
N ARG A 37 24.81 2.48 -5.59
CA ARG A 37 25.61 2.64 -4.37
C ARG A 37 24.92 3.55 -3.35
N ASP A 38 24.33 4.66 -3.79
CA ASP A 38 23.56 5.55 -2.92
C ASP A 38 22.36 4.84 -2.29
N LEU A 39 21.56 4.14 -3.11
CA LEU A 39 20.40 3.39 -2.62
C LEU A 39 20.80 2.29 -1.63
N VAL A 40 21.87 1.56 -1.90
CA VAL A 40 22.40 0.55 -0.98
C VAL A 40 22.88 1.20 0.33
N ALA A 41 23.56 2.34 0.27
CA ALA A 41 24.01 3.06 1.47
C ALA A 41 22.83 3.50 2.36
N ARG A 42 21.70 3.89 1.75
CA ARG A 42 20.45 4.21 2.47
C ARG A 42 19.78 2.96 3.04
N ALA A 43 19.69 1.88 2.27
CA ALA A 43 19.15 0.60 2.73
C ALA A 43 19.94 0.02 3.92
N LEU A 44 21.27 0.21 3.95
CA LEU A 44 22.12 -0.17 5.08
C LEU A 44 21.83 0.63 6.36
N LYS A 45 21.16 1.78 6.25
CA LYS A 45 20.64 2.55 7.40
C LYS A 45 19.19 2.18 7.73
N HIS A 46 18.73 1.01 7.30
CA HIS A 46 17.38 0.48 7.48
C HIS A 46 16.27 1.23 6.73
N GLU A 47 16.58 2.12 5.78
CA GLU A 47 15.52 2.72 4.96
C GLU A 47 14.81 1.63 4.14
N PRO A 48 13.47 1.50 4.23
CA PRO A 48 12.74 0.48 3.49
C PRO A 48 12.98 0.57 1.99
N VAL A 49 13.30 -0.56 1.36
CA VAL A 49 13.59 -0.62 -0.07
C VAL A 49 12.39 -0.16 -0.91
N GLN A 50 11.17 -0.40 -0.43
CA GLN A 50 9.93 0.05 -1.04
C GLN A 50 9.88 1.58 -1.16
N TYR A 51 10.32 2.30 -0.12
CA TYR A 51 10.42 3.76 -0.17
C TYR A 51 11.57 4.21 -1.07
N LEU A 52 12.70 3.48 -1.07
CA LEU A 52 13.83 3.78 -1.96
C LEU A 52 13.45 3.70 -3.44
N VAL A 53 12.61 2.74 -3.81
CA VAL A 53 12.16 2.55 -5.20
C VAL A 53 10.78 3.14 -5.49
N ASN A 54 10.13 3.74 -4.49
CA ASN A 54 8.77 4.28 -4.50
C ASN A 54 7.65 3.27 -4.84
N GLU A 55 7.84 1.98 -4.55
CA GLU A 55 6.90 0.92 -4.93
C GLU A 55 6.77 -0.20 -3.90
N ALA A 56 5.55 -0.69 -3.74
CA ALA A 56 5.22 -1.90 -2.98
C ALA A 56 4.22 -2.75 -3.74
N TRP A 57 4.19 -4.06 -3.46
CA TRP A 57 3.22 -4.98 -4.01
C TRP A 57 2.21 -5.38 -2.95
N PHE A 58 0.94 -5.39 -3.31
CA PHE A 58 -0.15 -5.85 -2.45
C PHE A 58 -1.26 -6.40 -3.33
N PHE A 59 -1.69 -7.64 -3.07
CA PHE A 59 -2.80 -8.28 -3.78
C PHE A 59 -2.66 -8.24 -5.31
N SER A 60 -1.45 -8.56 -5.81
CA SER A 60 -1.05 -8.46 -7.23
C SER A 60 -1.02 -7.05 -7.84
N LEU A 61 -1.27 -6.00 -7.04
CA LEU A 61 -1.19 -4.61 -7.47
C LEU A 61 0.17 -4.02 -7.10
N GLN A 62 0.77 -3.27 -8.01
CA GLN A 62 1.94 -2.44 -7.74
C GLN A 62 1.46 -1.05 -7.32
N LEU A 63 1.62 -0.73 -6.04
CA LEU A 63 1.23 0.54 -5.43
C LEU A 63 2.46 1.43 -5.30
N LYS A 64 2.28 2.74 -5.50
CA LYS A 64 3.24 3.74 -5.04
C LYS A 64 3.33 3.64 -3.52
N SER A 65 4.56 3.70 -3.01
CA SER A 65 4.86 3.58 -1.58
C SER A 65 5.92 4.60 -1.20
N ASP A 66 5.60 5.48 -0.25
CA ASP A 66 6.51 6.47 0.29
C ASP A 66 6.13 6.79 1.76
N ARG A 67 6.86 7.73 2.37
CA ARG A 67 6.73 8.07 3.80
C ARG A 67 5.37 8.66 4.21
N ARG A 68 4.40 8.79 3.30
CA ARG A 68 3.06 9.29 3.64
C ARG A 68 2.17 8.23 4.30
N ALA A 69 2.46 6.93 4.14
CA ALA A 69 1.68 5.85 4.73
C ALA A 69 2.54 4.59 5.02
N LEU A 70 1.98 3.69 5.83
CA LEU A 70 2.54 2.35 6.07
C LEU A 70 2.73 1.58 4.77
N ILE A 71 3.86 0.88 4.62
CA ILE A 71 4.04 -0.06 3.50
C ILE A 71 3.01 -1.20 3.66
N PRO A 72 2.21 -1.55 2.64
CA PRO A 72 1.24 -2.65 2.73
C PRO A 72 1.90 -3.94 3.22
N ARG A 73 1.28 -4.60 4.22
CA ARG A 73 1.79 -5.84 4.79
C ARG A 73 1.09 -7.05 4.15
N PRO A 74 1.79 -8.16 3.89
CA PRO A 74 1.16 -9.38 3.37
C PRO A 74 0.02 -9.90 4.25
N SER A 75 0.12 -9.75 5.57
CA SER A 75 -0.94 -10.13 6.51
C SER A 75 -2.26 -9.38 6.28
N THR A 76 -2.19 -8.14 5.76
CA THR A 76 -3.37 -7.34 5.43
C THR A 76 -4.15 -7.92 4.24
N GLU A 77 -3.54 -8.76 3.39
CA GLU A 77 -4.22 -9.42 2.27
C GLU A 77 -5.38 -10.31 2.75
N THR A 78 -5.25 -10.92 3.94
CA THR A 78 -6.30 -11.77 4.52
C THR A 78 -7.62 -11.02 4.71
N ILE A 79 -7.58 -9.70 4.99
CA ILE A 79 -8.79 -8.86 5.09
C ILE A 79 -9.51 -8.81 3.73
N VAL A 80 -8.76 -8.53 2.66
CA VAL A 80 -9.27 -8.46 1.30
C VAL A 80 -9.83 -9.82 0.87
N GLU A 81 -9.07 -10.89 1.08
CA GLU A 81 -9.48 -12.26 0.74
C GLU A 81 -10.80 -12.64 1.42
N THR A 82 -10.93 -12.35 2.72
CA THR A 82 -12.12 -12.68 3.50
C THR A 82 -13.36 -11.95 2.96
N ILE A 83 -13.24 -10.65 2.67
CA ILE A 83 -14.34 -9.86 2.10
C ILE A 83 -14.73 -10.41 0.72
N LEU A 84 -13.76 -10.69 -0.16
CA LEU A 84 -14.02 -11.21 -1.51
C LEU A 84 -14.71 -12.58 -1.49
N GLN A 85 -14.28 -13.49 -0.60
CA GLN A 85 -14.92 -14.79 -0.43
C GLN A 85 -16.37 -14.66 0.04
N HIS A 86 -16.62 -13.78 1.02
CA HIS A 86 -17.97 -13.54 1.52
C HIS A 86 -18.86 -12.86 0.46
N ALA A 87 -18.33 -11.87 -0.27
CA ALA A 87 -19.06 -11.12 -1.27
C ALA A 87 -19.51 -12.02 -2.44
N ARG A 88 -18.62 -12.88 -2.95
CA ARG A 88 -18.93 -13.79 -4.05
C ARG A 88 -19.97 -14.84 -3.70
N THR A 89 -20.06 -15.23 -2.43
CA THR A 89 -21.03 -16.26 -1.99
C THR A 89 -22.41 -15.69 -1.69
N ARG A 90 -22.52 -14.43 -1.25
CA ARG A 90 -23.80 -13.83 -0.81
C ARG A 90 -24.36 -12.73 -1.71
N HIS A 91 -23.54 -12.14 -2.58
CA HIS A 91 -23.87 -10.86 -3.23
C HIS A 91 -23.43 -10.81 -4.69
N ALA A 92 -23.45 -11.94 -5.40
CA ALA A 92 -22.86 -12.09 -6.73
C ALA A 92 -23.28 -11.00 -7.76
N ASP A 93 -24.47 -10.40 -7.60
CA ASP A 93 -25.04 -9.44 -8.55
C ASP A 93 -25.48 -8.10 -7.93
N THR A 94 -25.19 -7.84 -6.65
CA THR A 94 -25.60 -6.59 -5.98
C THR A 94 -24.43 -5.63 -5.80
N PRO A 95 -24.54 -4.34 -6.19
CA PRO A 95 -23.54 -3.33 -5.87
C PRO A 95 -23.33 -3.23 -4.36
N LEU A 96 -22.09 -3.43 -3.92
CA LEU A 96 -21.70 -3.39 -2.51
C LEU A 96 -21.24 -2.00 -2.11
N ARG A 97 -21.56 -1.59 -0.88
CA ARG A 97 -21.00 -0.41 -0.22
C ARG A 97 -20.00 -0.85 0.84
N ILE A 98 -18.73 -0.48 0.65
CA ILE A 98 -17.64 -0.93 1.51
C ILE A 98 -16.94 0.30 2.10
N ALA A 99 -16.61 0.26 3.39
CA ALA A 99 -15.74 1.24 3.99
C ALA A 99 -14.36 0.64 4.33
N ASP A 100 -13.30 1.39 4.07
CA ASP A 100 -11.92 1.11 4.45
C ASP A 100 -11.42 2.20 5.39
N ILE A 101 -11.27 1.87 6.67
CA ILE A 101 -10.90 2.81 7.74
C ILE A 101 -9.40 2.69 8.01
N CYS A 102 -8.72 3.83 8.14
CA CYS A 102 -7.25 3.90 8.20
C CYS A 102 -6.63 3.39 6.89
N THR A 103 -7.13 3.91 5.76
CA THR A 103 -6.84 3.38 4.41
C THR A 103 -5.35 3.47 4.03
N GLY A 104 -4.58 4.38 4.63
CA GLY A 104 -3.16 4.53 4.38
C GLY A 104 -2.85 4.76 2.90
N SER A 105 -2.17 3.82 2.26
CA SER A 105 -1.85 3.84 0.83
C SER A 105 -3.02 3.47 -0.09
N GLY A 106 -4.19 3.16 0.47
CA GLY A 106 -5.38 2.70 -0.25
C GLY A 106 -5.37 1.20 -0.56
N CYS A 107 -4.44 0.42 0.01
CA CYS A 107 -4.18 -0.94 -0.45
C CYS A 107 -5.40 -1.87 -0.34
N ILE A 108 -6.18 -1.77 0.74
CA ILE A 108 -7.43 -2.53 0.92
C ILE A 108 -8.51 -2.04 -0.05
N ALA A 109 -8.86 -0.75 -0.01
CA ALA A 109 -9.90 -0.16 -0.86
C ALA A 109 -9.65 -0.43 -2.35
N ILE A 110 -8.44 -0.19 -2.85
CA ILE A 110 -8.09 -0.38 -4.26
C ILE A 110 -8.17 -1.86 -4.65
N SER A 111 -7.68 -2.76 -3.80
CA SER A 111 -7.75 -4.21 -4.07
C SER A 111 -9.19 -4.71 -4.15
N LEU A 112 -10.06 -4.25 -3.25
CA LEU A 112 -11.48 -4.56 -3.27
C LEU A 112 -12.15 -3.97 -4.52
N ALA A 113 -11.90 -2.71 -4.85
CA ALA A 113 -12.43 -2.07 -6.06
C ALA A 113 -12.02 -2.84 -7.33
N ARG A 114 -10.75 -3.27 -7.44
CA ARG A 114 -10.26 -4.04 -8.58
C ARG A 114 -10.92 -5.41 -8.74
N ASN A 115 -11.37 -6.02 -7.65
CA ASN A 115 -11.93 -7.37 -7.64
C ASN A 115 -13.47 -7.41 -7.55
N LEU A 116 -14.11 -6.28 -7.21
CA LEU A 116 -15.55 -6.10 -7.15
C LEU A 116 -15.93 -4.91 -8.05
N PRO A 117 -16.16 -5.14 -9.35
CA PRO A 117 -16.32 -4.05 -10.33
C PRO A 117 -17.48 -3.10 -10.06
N THR A 118 -18.53 -3.57 -9.37
CA THR A 118 -19.73 -2.80 -9.04
C THR A 118 -19.71 -2.20 -7.63
N ALA A 119 -18.68 -2.49 -6.83
CA ALA A 119 -18.60 -1.95 -5.47
C ALA A 119 -18.27 -0.46 -5.48
N GLN A 120 -18.89 0.27 -4.55
CA GLN A 120 -18.61 1.66 -4.21
C GLN A 120 -17.94 1.70 -2.85
N LEU A 121 -16.86 2.45 -2.74
CA LEU A 121 -16.03 2.46 -1.54
C LEU A 121 -15.93 3.85 -0.92
N ILE A 122 -15.85 3.87 0.40
CA ILE A 122 -15.40 5.02 1.17
C ILE A 122 -14.10 4.64 1.87
N ALA A 123 -13.05 5.40 1.63
CA ALA A 123 -11.75 5.25 2.26
C ALA A 123 -11.51 6.43 3.21
N THR A 124 -11.18 6.16 4.47
CA THR A 124 -10.93 7.22 5.46
C THR A 124 -9.54 7.12 6.06
N ASP A 125 -8.96 8.27 6.36
CA ASP A 125 -7.71 8.37 7.09
C ASP A 125 -7.66 9.70 7.84
N ILE A 126 -6.95 9.73 8.96
CA ILE A 126 -6.69 10.97 9.69
C ILE A 126 -5.62 11.83 8.97
N SER A 127 -4.73 11.16 8.23
CA SER A 127 -3.62 11.78 7.51
C SER A 127 -4.06 12.25 6.11
N PRO A 128 -4.04 13.57 5.82
CA PRO A 128 -4.30 14.05 4.46
C PRO A 128 -3.24 13.59 3.46
N ASP A 129 -2.00 13.37 3.90
CA ASP A 129 -0.91 12.90 3.06
C ASP A 129 -1.10 11.44 2.65
N ALA A 130 -1.60 10.60 3.57
CA ALA A 130 -1.98 9.22 3.28
C ALA A 130 -3.12 9.19 2.24
N LEU A 131 -4.16 10.01 2.42
CA LEU A 131 -5.25 10.12 1.44
C LEU A 131 -4.76 10.58 0.07
N ALA A 132 -3.79 11.51 0.00
CA ALA A 132 -3.19 11.91 -1.26
C ALA A 132 -2.48 10.73 -1.96
N LEU A 133 -1.70 9.95 -1.21
CA LEU A 133 -1.07 8.73 -1.73
C LEU A 133 -2.11 7.69 -2.19
N ALA A 134 -3.18 7.49 -1.42
CA ALA A 134 -4.26 6.57 -1.75
C ALA A 134 -4.99 6.97 -3.04
N ARG A 135 -5.23 8.28 -3.27
CA ARG A 135 -5.80 8.80 -4.52
C ARG A 135 -4.88 8.55 -5.71
N GLU A 136 -3.58 8.85 -5.59
CA GLU A 136 -2.59 8.58 -6.64
C GLU A 136 -2.58 7.09 -7.01
N ASN A 137 -2.67 6.20 -6.02
CA ASN A 137 -2.75 4.76 -6.25
C ASN A 137 -4.06 4.34 -6.91
N ALA A 138 -5.19 4.92 -6.50
CA ALA A 138 -6.49 4.62 -7.09
C ALA A 138 -6.56 5.07 -8.56
N GLU A 139 -5.96 6.21 -8.89
CA GLU A 139 -5.79 6.70 -10.27
C GLU A 139 -4.90 5.74 -11.08
N ARG A 140 -3.73 5.35 -10.53
CA ARG A 140 -2.80 4.38 -11.15
C ARG A 140 -3.49 3.06 -11.54
N HIS A 141 -4.48 2.64 -10.75
CA HIS A 141 -5.22 1.39 -10.95
C HIS A 141 -6.60 1.55 -11.60
N ALA A 142 -6.94 2.78 -12.04
CA ALA A 142 -8.19 3.13 -12.71
C ALA A 142 -9.44 2.73 -11.89
N VAL A 143 -9.44 3.07 -10.60
CA VAL A 143 -10.58 2.84 -9.69
C VAL A 143 -10.97 4.07 -8.86
N ALA A 144 -10.35 5.23 -9.12
CA ALA A 144 -10.57 6.46 -8.35
C ALA A 144 -12.03 6.96 -8.40
N ASP A 145 -12.75 6.67 -9.48
CA ASP A 145 -14.16 7.00 -9.68
C ASP A 145 -15.12 6.23 -8.76
N ARG A 146 -14.65 5.15 -8.12
CA ARG A 146 -15.43 4.29 -7.22
C ARG A 146 -15.00 4.37 -5.77
N ILE A 147 -14.05 5.25 -5.44
CA ILE A 147 -13.53 5.41 -4.08
C ILE A 147 -13.69 6.88 -3.69
N GLU A 148 -14.58 7.15 -2.77
CA GLU A 148 -14.64 8.42 -2.07
C GLU A 148 -13.61 8.43 -0.94
N PHE A 149 -12.86 9.52 -0.79
CA PHE A 149 -11.83 9.63 0.25
C PHE A 149 -12.16 10.78 1.18
N HIS A 150 -12.25 10.48 2.48
CA HIS A 150 -12.65 11.43 3.50
C HIS A 150 -11.63 11.49 4.63
N LYS A 151 -11.20 12.70 4.98
CA LYS A 151 -10.35 12.91 6.14
C LYS A 151 -11.19 12.81 7.42
N GLY A 152 -10.74 12.03 8.38
CA GLY A 152 -11.30 12.06 9.72
C GLY A 152 -10.80 10.93 10.60
N ASP A 153 -11.25 10.99 11.85
CA ASP A 153 -10.91 10.01 12.87
C ASP A 153 -11.87 8.82 12.77
N LEU A 154 -11.32 7.63 12.52
CA LEU A 154 -12.02 6.35 12.44
C LEU A 154 -13.34 6.45 11.63
N LEU A 155 -14.47 6.23 12.30
CA LEU A 155 -15.81 6.18 11.72
C LEU A 155 -16.49 7.56 11.64
N ALA A 156 -15.87 8.63 12.13
CA ALA A 156 -16.49 9.96 12.15
C ALA A 156 -16.93 10.44 10.75
N PRO A 157 -16.18 10.23 9.65
CA PRO A 157 -16.65 10.58 8.32
C PRO A 157 -17.89 9.79 7.89
N LEU A 158 -17.96 8.50 8.23
CA LEU A 158 -19.07 7.61 7.85
C LEU A 158 -20.38 8.02 8.52
N ALA A 159 -20.32 8.54 9.75
CA ALA A 159 -21.50 8.97 10.50
C ALA A 159 -22.30 10.05 9.75
N ALA A 160 -21.63 10.87 8.93
CA ALA A 160 -22.27 11.90 8.12
C ALA A 160 -23.05 11.34 6.91
N HIS A 161 -22.76 10.11 6.46
CA HIS A 161 -23.36 9.53 5.26
C HIS A 161 -24.72 8.84 5.50
N HIS A 162 -25.16 8.69 6.76
CA HIS A 162 -26.43 8.04 7.17
C HIS A 162 -26.80 6.81 6.31
N THR A 163 -25.80 5.96 6.02
CA THR A 163 -25.88 4.88 5.05
C THR A 163 -25.45 3.57 5.70
N THR A 164 -26.02 2.45 5.24
CA THR A 164 -25.58 1.10 5.60
C THR A 164 -24.42 0.65 4.71
N TYR A 165 -23.45 -0.02 5.32
CA TYR A 165 -22.32 -0.63 4.63
C TYR A 165 -22.46 -2.15 4.71
N ASP A 166 -22.17 -2.84 3.61
CA ASP A 166 -22.12 -4.29 3.57
C ASP A 166 -20.86 -4.81 4.28
N TYR A 167 -19.77 -4.03 4.20
CA TYR A 167 -18.50 -4.33 4.83
C TYR A 167 -17.83 -3.07 5.38
N ILE A 168 -17.20 -3.22 6.54
CA ILE A 168 -16.26 -2.23 7.08
C ILE A 168 -14.96 -2.99 7.33
N ALA A 169 -13.90 -2.56 6.64
CA ALA A 169 -12.55 -3.07 6.77
C ALA A 169 -11.68 -2.02 7.45
N SER A 170 -10.65 -2.47 8.17
CA SER A 170 -9.65 -1.56 8.73
C SER A 170 -8.38 -2.32 9.07
N ASN A 171 -7.25 -1.65 8.93
CA ASN A 171 -5.98 -2.05 9.53
C ASN A 171 -5.41 -0.87 10.34
N PRO A 172 -5.97 -0.60 11.54
CA PRO A 172 -5.55 0.53 12.36
C PRO A 172 -4.15 0.28 12.97
N PRO A 173 -3.49 1.32 13.51
CA PRO A 173 -2.30 1.12 14.36
C PRO A 173 -2.62 0.18 15.53
N TYR A 174 -1.70 -0.72 15.84
CA TYR A 174 -1.90 -1.76 16.85
C TYR A 174 -0.65 -2.09 17.67
N ILE A 175 0.48 -1.42 17.44
CA ILE A 175 1.70 -1.63 18.21
C ILE A 175 1.53 -0.99 19.60
N PRO A 176 1.61 -1.77 20.69
CA PRO A 176 1.54 -1.21 22.04
C PRO A 176 2.78 -0.38 22.39
N ASP A 177 2.62 0.69 23.16
CA ASP A 177 3.73 1.57 23.59
C ASP A 177 4.88 0.81 24.26
N HIS A 178 4.56 -0.25 25.02
CA HIS A 178 5.57 -1.05 25.73
C HIS A 178 6.39 -1.97 24.81
N GLU A 179 5.97 -2.16 23.56
CA GLU A 179 6.70 -2.93 22.55
C GLU A 179 7.54 -2.03 21.63
N TRP A 180 7.43 -0.70 21.74
CA TRP A 180 8.05 0.27 20.83
C TRP A 180 9.56 0.09 20.67
N ASP A 181 10.27 -0.18 21.77
CA ASP A 181 11.71 -0.37 21.74
C ASP A 181 12.13 -1.60 20.90
N ALA A 182 11.26 -2.62 20.84
CA ALA A 182 11.48 -3.84 20.07
C ALA A 182 11.07 -3.73 18.60
N VAL A 183 10.38 -2.65 18.19
CA VAL A 183 9.99 -2.42 16.80
C VAL A 183 11.25 -2.27 15.93
N GLU A 184 11.23 -2.93 14.78
CA GLU A 184 12.36 -2.93 13.85
C GLU A 184 12.68 -1.49 13.36
N PRO A 185 13.95 -1.11 13.22
CA PRO A 185 14.35 0.25 12.80
C PRO A 185 13.71 0.72 11.49
N ASN A 186 13.60 -0.17 10.51
CA ASN A 186 12.94 0.09 9.22
C ASN A 186 11.46 0.44 9.33
N VAL A 187 10.82 0.11 10.46
CA VAL A 187 9.42 0.45 10.76
C VAL A 187 9.40 1.74 11.58
N LYS A 188 9.96 1.73 12.79
CA LYS A 188 9.83 2.85 13.73
C LYS A 188 10.52 4.13 13.30
N ASP A 189 11.62 4.06 12.54
CA ASP A 189 12.41 5.24 12.15
C ASP A 189 11.98 5.82 10.79
N TYR A 190 11.15 5.10 10.02
CA TYR A 190 10.87 5.43 8.62
C TYR A 190 9.38 5.52 8.28
N GLU A 191 8.55 4.66 8.85
CA GLU A 191 7.11 4.69 8.62
C GLU A 191 6.43 5.72 9.54
N PRO A 192 5.26 6.27 9.16
CA PRO A 192 4.58 7.28 9.97
C PRO A 192 4.15 6.70 11.32
N THR A 193 4.58 7.31 12.43
CA THR A 193 4.20 6.90 13.78
C THR A 193 2.69 6.83 13.99
N ILE A 194 1.91 7.68 13.32
CA ILE A 194 0.44 7.67 13.37
C ILE A 194 -0.21 6.39 12.79
N ALA A 195 0.57 5.58 12.06
CA ALA A 195 0.13 4.35 11.42
C ALA A 195 0.68 3.07 12.09
N LEU A 196 1.38 3.20 13.23
CA LEU A 196 2.06 2.11 13.94
C LEU A 196 1.31 1.74 15.22
#